data_AF-A0A7K1C5K3-F1
#
_entry.id   AF-A0A7K1C5K3-F1
#
_cell.length_a   1.000
_cell.length_b   1.000
_cell.length_c   1.000
_cell.angle_alpha   90.00
_cell.angle_beta   90.00
_cell.angle_gamma   90.00
#
_symmetry.space_group_name_H-M   'P 1'
#
loop_
_entity.id
_entity.type
_entity.pdbx_description
1 polymer ?
#
loop_
_entity_poly.entity_id
_entity_poly.type
_entity_poly.pdbx_seq_one_letter_code
_entity_poly.pdbx_strand_id
1 'polypeptide(L)'
;PAAKRKFGYYSLPVLMDDSLVARVDLKADRKTRTLIVRSAHWEEQRPTDGVERLTAVVRDAAHWRGLENIVVEDWGDASRDLRRALG
;
A
#
# COMPACT_ATOMS: atom_id res chain seq x y z
N PRO A 1 0.78 21.82 -3.85
CA PRO A 1 0.91 21.94 -2.38
C PRO A 1 0.46 20.66 -1.67
N ALA A 2 1.05 20.31 -0.52
CA ALA A 2 0.70 19.10 0.23
C ALA A 2 -0.80 19.00 0.53
N ALA A 3 -1.45 20.12 0.85
CA ALA A 3 -2.89 20.22 1.12
C ALA A 3 -3.81 19.85 -0.06
N LYS A 4 -3.31 19.75 -1.30
CA LYS A 4 -4.12 19.33 -2.47
C LYS A 4 -3.94 17.85 -2.84
N ARG A 5 -3.12 17.10 -2.09
CA ARG A 5 -2.86 15.67 -2.38
C ARG A 5 -4.07 14.84 -1.96
N LYS A 6 -4.52 13.96 -2.86
CA LYS A 6 -5.64 13.04 -2.60
C LYS A 6 -5.18 11.66 -2.09
N PHE A 7 -4.06 11.16 -2.62
CA PHE A 7 -3.65 9.76 -2.46
C PHE A 7 -2.23 9.54 -1.94
N GLY A 8 -1.50 10.61 -1.59
CA GLY A 8 -0.08 10.56 -1.25
C GLY A 8 0.78 11.50 -2.11
N TYR A 9 2.10 11.35 -2.00
CA TYR A 9 3.08 12.08 -2.79
C TYR A 9 3.43 11.36 -4.09
N TYR A 10 3.75 10.05 -4.01
CA TYR A 10 3.98 9.18 -5.17
C TYR A 10 3.13 7.92 -5.05
N SER A 11 1.84 8.08 -5.36
CA SER A 11 0.84 7.02 -5.23
C SER A 11 0.87 6.11 -6.46
N LEU A 12 1.33 4.86 -6.27
CA LEU A 12 1.49 3.86 -7.32
C LEU A 12 0.17 3.10 -7.54
N PRO A 13 -0.27 2.89 -8.79
CA PRO A 13 -1.43 2.06 -9.09
C PRO A 13 -1.12 0.58 -8.82
N VAL A 14 -2.08 -0.12 -8.21
CA VAL A 14 -2.08 -1.58 -8.08
C VAL A 14 -3.14 -2.14 -9.01
N LEU A 15 -2.69 -2.99 -9.94
CA LEU A 15 -3.55 -3.66 -10.90
C LEU A 15 -3.82 -5.10 -10.43
N MET A 16 -5.07 -5.55 -10.53
CA MET A 16 -5.48 -6.94 -10.36
C MET A 16 -6.44 -7.28 -11.49
N ASP A 17 -6.16 -8.36 -12.22
CA ASP A 17 -7.00 -8.84 -13.33
C ASP A 17 -7.42 -7.71 -14.29
N ASP A 18 -6.42 -6.96 -14.75
CA ASP A 18 -6.54 -5.79 -15.64
C ASP A 18 -7.30 -4.57 -15.08
N SER A 19 -7.73 -4.62 -13.82
CA SER A 19 -8.43 -3.53 -13.16
C SER A 19 -7.51 -2.78 -12.20
N LEU A 20 -7.62 -1.45 -12.20
CA LEU A 20 -7.04 -0.63 -11.15
C LEU A 20 -7.86 -0.80 -9.88
N VAL A 21 -7.28 -1.44 -8.87
CA VAL A 21 -8.00 -1.80 -7.64
C VAL A 21 -7.61 -0.97 -6.43
N ALA A 22 -6.39 -0.42 -6.43
CA ALA A 22 -5.90 0.39 -5.33
C ALA A 22 -4.79 1.35 -5.79
N ARG A 23 -4.51 2.35 -4.96
CA ARG A 23 -3.31 3.19 -5.06
C ARG A 23 -2.54 3.17 -3.75
N VAL A 24 -1.23 3.00 -3.82
CA VAL A 24 -0.36 2.84 -2.65
C VAL A 24 0.86 3.75 -2.75
N ASP A 25 1.08 4.61 -1.76
CA ASP A 25 2.29 5.41 -1.61
C ASP A 25 3.30 4.66 -0.75
N LEU A 26 4.41 4.22 -1.36
CA LEU A 26 5.42 3.40 -0.73
C LEU A 26 6.72 4.17 -0.54
N LYS A 27 7.31 4.05 0.65
CA LYS A 27 8.64 4.57 0.98
C LYS A 27 9.51 3.45 1.53
N ALA A 28 10.73 3.31 1.01
CA ALA A 28 11.75 2.52 1.72
C ALA A 28 12.46 3.38 2.74
N ASP A 29 12.51 2.90 3.97
CA ASP A 29 13.52 3.28 4.93
C ASP A 29 14.59 2.17 4.99
N ARG A 30 15.70 2.39 4.29
CA ARG A 30 16.80 1.42 4.25
C ARG A 30 17.58 1.34 5.55
N LYS A 31 17.53 2.36 6.41
CA LYS A 31 18.25 2.34 7.70
C LYS A 31 17.62 1.33 8.66
N THR A 32 16.30 1.25 8.65
CA THR A 32 15.52 0.33 9.51
C THR A 32 15.04 -0.92 8.75
N ARG A 33 15.41 -1.05 7.47
CA ARG A 33 14.95 -2.11 6.55
C ARG A 33 13.42 -2.20 6.51
N THR A 34 12.74 -1.05 6.50
CA THR A 34 11.27 -0.95 6.58
C THR A 34 10.67 -0.46 5.27
N LEU A 35 9.65 -1.16 4.76
CA LEU A 35 8.72 -0.62 3.77
C LEU A 35 7.60 0.13 4.51
N ILE A 36 7.55 1.44 4.32
CA ILE A 36 6.51 2.29 4.89
C ILE A 36 5.44 2.51 3.83
N VAL A 37 4.21 2.07 4.10
CA VAL A 37 3.01 2.43 3.34
C VAL A 37 2.50 3.76 3.92
N ARG A 38 2.75 4.86 3.21
CA ARG A 38 2.37 6.22 3.62
C ARG A 38 0.87 6.48 3.47
N SER A 39 0.28 5.88 2.45
CA SER A 39 -1.15 5.86 2.22
C SER A 39 -1.49 4.72 1.28
N ALA A 40 -2.71 4.23 1.41
CA ALA A 40 -3.28 3.22 0.54
C ALA A 40 -4.79 3.46 0.44
N HIS A 41 -5.30 3.50 -0.78
CA HIS A 41 -6.68 3.79 -1.10
C HIS A 41 -7.24 2.72 -2.03
N TRP A 42 -8.44 2.23 -1.74
CA TRP A 42 -9.16 1.38 -2.68
C TRP A 42 -9.71 2.21 -3.83
N GLU A 43 -9.86 1.56 -4.98
CA GLU A 43 -10.59 2.06 -6.13
C GLU A 43 -11.93 1.32 -6.24
N GLU A 44 -12.85 1.83 -7.06
CA GLU A 44 -14.23 1.33 -7.13
C GLU A 44 -14.30 -0.16 -7.48
N GLN A 45 -13.36 -0.66 -8.29
CA GLN A 45 -13.29 -2.03 -8.78
C GLN A 45 -12.60 -2.98 -7.80
N ARG A 46 -12.55 -2.67 -6.51
CA ARG A 46 -11.95 -3.54 -5.49
C ARG A 46 -12.64 -4.93 -5.46
N PRO A 47 -11.92 -6.03 -5.70
CA PRO A 47 -12.48 -7.38 -5.60
C PRO A 47 -12.69 -7.78 -4.14
N THR A 48 -13.51 -8.80 -3.90
CA THR A 48 -13.84 -9.27 -2.54
C THR A 48 -12.63 -9.82 -1.79
N ASP A 49 -11.68 -10.43 -2.50
CA ASP A 49 -10.39 -10.92 -2.00
C ASP A 49 -9.28 -9.84 -2.04
N GLY A 50 -9.63 -8.59 -2.34
CA GLY A 50 -8.68 -7.51 -2.59
C GLY A 50 -7.73 -7.25 -1.41
N VAL A 51 -8.20 -7.38 -0.17
CA VAL A 51 -7.36 -7.19 1.03
C VAL A 51 -6.23 -8.21 1.07
N GLU A 52 -6.55 -9.49 0.85
CA GLU A 52 -5.57 -10.57 0.85
C GLU A 52 -4.53 -10.36 -0.26
N ARG A 53 -5.01 -10.10 -1.49
CA ARG A 53 -4.15 -9.90 -2.66
C ARG A 53 -3.27 -8.65 -2.52
N LEU A 54 -3.82 -7.54 -2.01
CA LEU A 54 -3.04 -6.32 -1.79
C LEU A 54 -1.98 -6.53 -0.69
N THR A 55 -2.32 -7.26 0.36
CA THR A 55 -1.38 -7.62 1.42
C THR A 55 -0.21 -8.43 0.85
N ALA A 56 -0.49 -9.41 -0.01
CA ALA A 56 0.55 -10.17 -0.71
C ALA A 56 1.44 -9.26 -1.56
N VAL A 57 0.86 -8.37 -2.38
CA VAL A 57 1.62 -7.41 -3.20
C VAL A 57 2.54 -6.52 -2.36
N VAL A 58 2.08 -6.02 -1.20
CA VAL A 58 2.91 -5.19 -0.30
C VAL A 58 4.05 -6.01 0.31
N ARG A 59 3.80 -7.28 0.69
CA ARG A 59 4.85 -8.20 1.18
C ARG A 59 5.89 -8.49 0.09
N ASP A 60 5.45 -8.78 -1.13
CA ASP A 60 6.33 -9.01 -2.26
C ASP A 60 7.19 -7.78 -2.59
N ALA A 61 6.59 -6.59 -2.54
CA ALA A 61 7.32 -5.34 -2.73
C ALA A 61 8.37 -5.09 -1.63
N ALA A 62 8.10 -5.47 -0.38
CA ALA A 62 9.09 -5.38 0.69
C ALA A 62 10.23 -6.37 0.44
N HIS A 63 9.88 -7.63 0.15
CA HIS A 63 10.83 -8.70 -0.12
C HIS A 63 11.76 -8.39 -1.30
N TRP A 64 11.19 -7.98 -2.45
CA TRP A 64 11.95 -7.63 -3.65
C TRP A 64 12.95 -6.49 -3.41
N ARG A 65 12.63 -5.60 -2.47
CA ARG A 65 13.49 -4.46 -2.11
C ARG A 65 14.48 -4.76 -0.98
N GLY A 66 14.48 -6.00 -0.45
CA GLY A 66 15.33 -6.43 0.66
C GLY A 66 14.96 -5.75 1.98
N LEU A 67 13.68 -5.47 2.20
CA LEU A 67 13.15 -4.87 3.43
C LEU A 67 12.48 -5.98 4.26
N GLU A 68 12.66 -5.92 5.57
CA GLU A 68 12.21 -6.96 6.51
C GLU A 68 10.94 -6.55 7.26
N ASN A 69 10.76 -5.25 7.47
CA ASN A 69 9.64 -4.71 8.22
C ASN A 69 8.66 -4.02 7.29
N ILE A 70 7.38 -4.04 7.65
CA ILE A 70 6.33 -3.27 6.97
C ILE A 70 5.59 -2.46 8.02
N VAL A 71 5.45 -1.16 7.78
CA VAL A 71 4.66 -0.27 8.62
C VAL A 71 3.66 0.45 7.74
N VAL A 72 2.42 0.55 8.21
CA VAL A 72 1.33 1.19 7.46
C VAL A 72 0.82 2.39 8.25
N GLU A 73 0.88 3.58 7.66
CA GLU A 73 0.31 4.80 8.24
C GLU A 73 -1.22 4.84 8.04
N ASP A 74 -1.95 5.56 8.89
CA ASP A 74 -3.41 5.62 8.84
C ASP A 74 -3.91 6.72 7.90
N TRP A 75 -3.65 6.55 6.60
CA TRP A 75 -4.20 7.43 5.56
C TRP A 75 -4.76 6.64 4.38
N GLY A 76 -6.09 6.68 4.24
CA GLY A 76 -6.83 5.93 3.23
C GLY A 76 -7.51 4.68 3.79
N ASP A 77 -8.52 4.20 3.09
CA ASP A 77 -9.34 3.04 3.49
C ASP A 77 -8.60 1.71 3.34
N ALA A 78 -7.84 1.52 2.26
CA ALA A 78 -6.99 0.35 2.11
C ALA A 78 -5.87 0.30 3.16
N SER A 79 -5.39 1.46 3.66
CA SER A 79 -4.42 1.48 4.76
C SER A 79 -4.95 0.82 6.02
N ARG A 80 -6.23 1.04 6.36
CA ARG A 80 -6.84 0.42 7.55
C ARG A 80 -6.98 -1.09 7.39
N ASP A 81 -7.34 -1.55 6.21
CA ASP A 81 -7.44 -2.98 5.91
C ASP A 81 -6.05 -3.63 5.93
N LEU A 82 -5.03 -2.98 5.37
CA LEU A 82 -3.64 -3.43 5.42
C LEU A 82 -3.10 -3.49 6.85
N ARG A 83 -3.37 -2.49 7.69
CA ARG A 83 -2.98 -2.53 9.12
C ARG A 83 -3.57 -3.75 9.82
N ARG A 84 -4.85 -4.04 9.58
CA ARG A 84 -5.50 -5.23 10.17
C ARG A 84 -4.88 -6.54 9.68
N ALA A 85 -4.51 -6.62 8.41
CA ALA A 85 -3.95 -7.82 7.80
C ALA A 85 -2.46 -8.05 8.11
N LEU A 86 -1.70 -6.97 8.39
CA LEU A 86 -0.26 -7.03 8.63
C LEU A 86 0.12 -7.07 10.12
N GLY A 87 -0.79 -6.69 11.03
CA GLY A 87 -0.56 -6.66 12.48
C GLY A 87 0.08 -5.35 12.94
#